data_AF-C6E1E0-F1
#
_entry.id   AF-C6E1E0-F1
#
_cell.length_a   1.000
_cell.length_b   1.000
_cell.length_c   1.000
_cell.angle_alpha   90.00
_cell.angle_beta   90.00
_cell.angle_gamma   90.00
#
_symmetry.space_group_name_H-M   'P 1'
#
loop_
_entity.id
_entity.type
_entity.pdbx_description
1 polymer ?
#
loop_
_entity_poly.entity_id
_entity_poly.type
_entity_poly.pdbx_seq_one_letter_code
_entity_poly.pdbx_strand_id
1 'polypeptide(L)'
;METNPARELSSINFESMLGGPLIAVVNAQAKAAMSSINFIKAVGFKPGNSQDPQSPDTGEPIYVTFKYPKEVAPYQPAVEGSVTAINVSAGGSGFTDGAAVSVTISGGGATESAEATAEIVGGAVKKITLTKGGKGYTSAPSVSISGGSGFSATASIVEAKAAQPAQFAEMKLEVPILTMLPIPFIRIEETTIDFNAKINSVEESKTDSTLKIDASLDATVKYPPLFSIASVNLKVSTSYQKNTQSGSKVDRTYSMAVHIRAVQDEMPAGMEKILGILEDAIKSQPVK
;
A
#
# COMPACT_ATOMS: atom_id res chain seq x y z
N MET A 1 64.00 22.21 -10.18
CA MET A 1 62.75 22.94 -10.46
C MET A 1 61.93 22.89 -9.18
N GLU A 2 61.51 24.03 -8.63
CA GLU A 2 60.53 24.02 -7.54
C GLU A 2 59.21 23.41 -8.04
N THR A 3 58.72 22.39 -7.35
CA THR A 3 57.40 21.82 -7.59
C THR A 3 56.36 22.67 -6.88
N ASN A 4 55.57 23.43 -7.64
CA ASN A 4 54.51 24.28 -7.08
C ASN A 4 53.21 23.46 -6.90
N PRO A 5 52.80 23.13 -5.66
CA PRO A 5 51.63 22.28 -5.42
C PRO A 5 50.31 22.90 -5.91
N ALA A 6 50.21 24.22 -6.06
CA ALA A 6 49.02 24.86 -6.61
C ALA A 6 48.84 24.59 -8.11
N ARG A 7 49.93 24.51 -8.89
CA ARG A 7 49.85 24.12 -10.32
C ARG A 7 49.56 22.62 -10.49
N GLU A 8 50.06 21.79 -9.58
CA GLU A 8 49.76 20.36 -9.54
C GLU A 8 48.28 20.09 -9.21
N LEU A 9 47.70 20.77 -8.22
CA LEU A 9 46.26 20.68 -7.92
C LEU A 9 45.38 21.16 -9.09
N SER A 10 45.83 22.18 -9.82
CA SER A 10 45.18 22.68 -11.05
C SER A 10 45.22 21.68 -12.23
N SER A 11 46.03 20.62 -12.16
CA SER A 11 46.10 19.57 -13.20
C SER A 11 45.06 18.45 -13.02
N ILE A 12 44.36 18.43 -11.89
CA ILE A 12 43.35 17.42 -11.59
C ILE A 12 42.08 17.72 -12.39
N ASN A 13 41.65 16.77 -13.22
CA ASN A 13 40.40 16.89 -13.98
C ASN A 13 39.20 16.56 -13.07
N PHE A 14 38.77 17.53 -12.28
CA PHE A 14 37.61 17.39 -11.38
C PHE A 14 36.31 17.06 -12.14
N GLU A 15 36.15 17.53 -13.38
CA GLU A 15 34.99 17.23 -14.22
C GLU A 15 34.87 15.72 -14.49
N SER A 16 35.96 15.06 -14.87
CA SER A 16 35.95 13.61 -15.10
C SER A 16 35.82 12.80 -13.80
N MET A 17 36.41 13.28 -12.69
CA MET A 17 36.37 12.59 -11.40
C MET A 17 35.01 12.70 -10.69
N LEU A 18 34.29 13.81 -10.84
CA LEU A 18 32.94 14.00 -10.27
C LEU A 18 31.82 13.58 -11.24
N GLY A 19 32.03 13.74 -12.55
CA GLY A 19 31.04 13.39 -13.57
C GLY A 19 30.67 11.91 -13.59
N GLY A 20 31.66 11.01 -13.41
CA GLY A 20 31.42 9.56 -13.33
C GLY A 20 30.43 9.16 -12.22
N PRO A 21 30.68 9.51 -10.95
CA PRO A 21 29.75 9.31 -9.85
C PRO A 21 28.37 9.95 -10.08
N LEU A 22 28.29 11.19 -10.58
CA LEU A 22 27.02 11.86 -10.85
C LEU A 22 26.18 11.12 -11.91
N ILE A 23 26.81 10.69 -13.01
CA ILE A 23 26.16 9.87 -14.05
C ILE A 23 25.71 8.52 -13.48
N ALA A 24 26.49 7.91 -12.58
CA ALA A 24 26.11 6.67 -11.92
C ALA A 24 24.85 6.85 -11.03
N VAL A 25 24.74 7.96 -10.29
CA VAL A 25 23.56 8.30 -9.48
C VAL A 25 22.31 8.48 -10.33
N VAL A 26 22.40 9.25 -11.43
CA VAL A 26 21.26 9.46 -12.35
C VAL A 26 20.80 8.13 -12.95
N ASN A 27 21.73 7.29 -13.39
CA ASN A 27 21.41 5.95 -13.90
C ASN A 27 20.83 5.03 -12.82
N ALA A 28 21.28 5.15 -11.57
CA ALA A 28 20.75 4.38 -10.44
C ALA A 28 19.32 4.81 -10.08
N GLN A 29 19.03 6.12 -10.03
CA GLN A 29 17.66 6.63 -9.86
C GLN A 29 16.74 6.16 -10.99
N ALA A 30 17.18 6.24 -12.25
CA ALA A 30 16.39 5.77 -13.39
C ALA A 30 16.09 4.26 -13.30
N LYS A 31 17.07 3.43 -12.90
CA LYS A 31 16.88 2.00 -12.65
C LYS A 31 15.93 1.72 -11.48
N ALA A 32 15.99 2.52 -10.41
CA ALA A 32 15.10 2.38 -9.26
C ALA A 32 13.64 2.68 -9.65
N ALA A 33 13.39 3.77 -10.39
CA ALA A 33 12.07 4.10 -10.94
C ALA A 33 11.54 3.01 -11.89
N MET A 34 12.40 2.48 -12.77
CA MET A 34 12.06 1.35 -13.63
C MET A 34 11.72 0.07 -12.85
N SER A 35 12.35 -0.16 -11.69
CA SER A 35 12.02 -1.30 -10.81
C SER A 35 10.56 -1.22 -10.32
N SER A 36 10.11 -0.05 -9.88
CA SER A 36 8.72 0.19 -9.48
C SER A 36 7.74 -0.04 -10.64
N ILE A 37 8.05 0.48 -11.83
CA ILE A 37 7.23 0.29 -13.04
C ILE A 37 7.16 -1.20 -13.41
N ASN A 38 8.28 -1.91 -13.39
CA ASN A 38 8.35 -3.33 -13.71
C ASN A 38 7.57 -4.18 -12.71
N PHE A 39 7.64 -3.86 -11.41
CA PHE A 39 6.84 -4.49 -10.38
C PHE A 39 5.33 -4.30 -10.63
N ILE A 40 4.91 -3.06 -10.90
CA ILE A 40 3.50 -2.73 -11.22
C ILE A 40 3.04 -3.48 -12.47
N LYS A 41 3.83 -3.49 -13.56
CA LYS A 41 3.51 -4.24 -14.79
C LYS A 41 3.40 -5.74 -14.54
N ALA A 42 4.36 -6.32 -13.82
CA ALA A 42 4.45 -7.78 -13.63
C ALA A 42 3.41 -8.35 -12.67
N VAL A 43 3.00 -7.60 -11.64
CA VAL A 43 2.03 -8.08 -10.64
C VAL A 43 0.62 -7.55 -10.90
N GLY A 44 0.50 -6.35 -11.44
CA GLY A 44 -0.77 -5.64 -11.57
C GLY A 44 -1.56 -5.88 -12.85
N PHE A 45 -0.91 -6.34 -13.92
CA PHE A 45 -1.51 -6.45 -15.25
C PHE A 45 -1.20 -7.81 -15.88
N LYS A 46 -2.13 -8.31 -16.69
CA LYS A 46 -1.89 -9.50 -17.52
C LYS A 46 -0.82 -9.17 -18.57
N PRO A 47 -0.02 -10.16 -19.02
CA PRO A 47 0.86 -9.98 -20.18
C PRO A 47 0.04 -9.46 -21.37
N GLY A 48 0.49 -8.35 -21.97
CA GLY A 48 -0.10 -7.84 -23.20
C GLY A 48 0.18 -8.77 -24.38
N ASN A 49 -0.51 -8.58 -25.50
CA ASN A 49 -0.30 -9.37 -26.72
C ASN A 49 1.02 -9.02 -27.45
N SER A 50 1.77 -8.04 -26.96
CA SER A 50 3.08 -7.66 -27.50
C SER A 50 4.19 -8.58 -26.99
N GLN A 51 5.03 -9.05 -27.89
CA GLN A 51 6.23 -9.84 -27.58
C GLN A 51 7.43 -8.98 -27.15
N ASP A 52 7.30 -7.64 -27.13
CA ASP A 52 8.33 -6.71 -26.71
C ASP A 52 8.30 -6.48 -25.18
N PRO A 53 9.36 -6.85 -24.42
CA PRO A 53 9.47 -6.60 -22.98
C PRO A 53 9.40 -5.12 -22.57
N GLN A 54 9.61 -4.17 -23.49
CA GLN A 54 9.49 -2.73 -23.23
C GLN A 54 8.18 -2.10 -23.71
N SER A 55 7.25 -2.89 -24.27
CA SER A 55 5.96 -2.39 -24.75
C SER A 55 5.25 -1.52 -23.69
N PRO A 56 4.74 -0.33 -24.05
CA PRO A 56 3.87 0.45 -23.16
C PRO A 56 2.49 -0.20 -23.00
N ASP A 57 2.13 -1.13 -23.89
CA ASP A 57 0.83 -1.80 -23.94
C ASP A 57 0.75 -2.92 -22.89
N THR A 58 0.30 -2.56 -21.68
CA THR A 58 -0.05 -3.50 -20.60
C THR A 58 -1.42 -4.13 -20.86
N GLY A 59 -1.57 -5.43 -20.61
CA GLY A 59 -2.88 -6.10 -20.69
C GLY A 59 -3.87 -5.62 -19.62
N GLU A 60 -5.00 -6.30 -19.49
CA GLU A 60 -6.02 -5.98 -18.47
C GLU A 60 -5.44 -6.05 -17.04
N PRO A 61 -5.89 -5.20 -16.10
CA PRO A 61 -5.51 -5.34 -14.69
C PRO A 61 -5.89 -6.71 -14.13
N ILE A 62 -5.09 -7.20 -13.18
CA ILE A 62 -5.35 -8.43 -12.44
C ILE A 62 -6.23 -8.10 -11.23
N TYR A 63 -7.39 -8.75 -11.14
CA TYR A 63 -8.34 -8.58 -10.05
C TYR A 63 -8.36 -9.80 -9.13
N VAL A 64 -8.41 -9.56 -7.82
CA VAL A 64 -8.77 -10.55 -6.81
C VAL A 64 -10.29 -10.52 -6.63
N THR A 65 -10.92 -11.70 -6.64
CA THR A 65 -12.34 -11.85 -6.32
C THR A 65 -12.51 -12.30 -4.88
N PHE A 66 -13.23 -11.52 -4.08
CA PHE A 66 -13.74 -11.94 -2.79
C PHE A 66 -15.22 -12.32 -2.90
N LYS A 67 -15.63 -13.35 -2.17
CA LYS A 67 -17.02 -13.76 -2.01
C LYS A 67 -17.42 -13.63 -0.54
N TYR A 68 -18.57 -13.03 -0.27
CA TYR A 68 -19.08 -12.89 1.09
C TYR A 68 -20.62 -12.89 1.11
N PRO A 69 -21.26 -13.49 2.13
CA PRO A 69 -22.70 -13.38 2.30
C PRO A 69 -23.06 -11.96 2.76
N LYS A 70 -24.11 -11.38 2.17
CA LYS A 70 -24.68 -10.09 2.59
C LYS A 70 -26.18 -10.22 2.79
N GLU A 71 -26.69 -9.64 3.87
CA GLU A 71 -28.13 -9.48 4.07
C GLU A 71 -28.69 -8.50 3.02
N VAL A 72 -29.66 -8.97 2.23
CA VAL A 72 -30.34 -8.18 1.19
C VAL A 72 -31.76 -7.79 1.60
N ALA A 73 -32.36 -8.53 2.53
CA ALA A 73 -33.62 -8.15 3.17
C ALA A 73 -33.65 -8.64 4.63
N PRO A 74 -34.02 -7.78 5.60
CA PRO A 74 -34.12 -8.17 7.00
C PRO A 74 -35.31 -9.10 7.25
N TYR A 75 -35.22 -9.85 8.35
CA TYR A 75 -36.35 -10.63 8.86
C TYR A 75 -37.56 -9.74 9.11
N GLN A 76 -38.72 -10.12 8.56
CA GLN A 76 -39.99 -9.49 8.88
C GLN A 76 -40.82 -10.45 9.73
N PRO A 77 -41.19 -10.09 10.97
CA PRO A 77 -42.02 -10.92 11.82
C PRO A 77 -43.41 -11.11 11.20
N ALA A 78 -44.09 -12.19 11.60
CA ALA A 78 -45.50 -12.36 11.26
C ALA A 78 -46.34 -11.27 11.92
N VAL A 79 -47.34 -10.77 11.20
CA VAL A 79 -48.35 -9.84 11.72
C VAL A 79 -49.66 -10.61 11.80
N GLU A 80 -50.22 -10.75 13.00
CA GLU A 80 -51.55 -11.35 13.19
C GLU A 80 -52.63 -10.41 12.64
N GLY A 81 -53.46 -10.90 11.72
CA GLY A 81 -54.55 -10.12 11.17
C GLY A 81 -55.69 -9.95 12.18
N SER A 82 -56.16 -8.71 12.38
CA SER A 82 -57.15 -8.36 13.40
C SER A 82 -58.05 -7.22 12.93
N VAL A 83 -59.29 -7.20 13.42
CA VAL A 83 -60.21 -6.06 13.27
C VAL A 83 -59.71 -4.91 14.12
N THR A 84 -59.58 -3.72 13.53
CA THR A 84 -59.15 -2.50 14.22
C THR A 84 -60.28 -1.52 14.46
N ALA A 85 -61.28 -1.49 13.57
CA ALA A 85 -62.46 -0.64 13.70
C ALA A 85 -63.68 -1.26 13.01
N ILE A 86 -64.87 -0.86 13.45
CA ILE A 86 -66.15 -1.15 12.79
C ILE A 86 -66.87 0.17 12.58
N ASN A 87 -67.05 0.55 11.32
CA ASN A 87 -67.65 1.82 10.93
C ASN A 87 -69.10 1.57 10.52
N VAL A 88 -70.05 2.17 11.22
CA VAL A 88 -71.48 2.06 10.90
C VAL A 88 -71.82 3.05 9.79
N SER A 89 -72.27 2.52 8.64
CA SER A 89 -72.68 3.32 7.48
C SER A 89 -74.17 3.63 7.49
N ALA A 90 -74.99 2.72 8.02
CA ALA A 90 -76.39 2.96 8.32
C ALA A 90 -76.79 2.24 9.60
N GLY A 91 -77.36 2.97 10.56
CA GLY A 91 -77.79 2.41 11.86
C GLY A 91 -79.00 1.47 11.79
N GLY A 92 -79.69 1.42 10.65
CA GLY A 92 -80.94 0.67 10.48
C GLY A 92 -82.09 1.20 11.34
N SER A 93 -83.14 0.39 11.48
CA SER A 93 -84.33 0.70 12.27
C SER A 93 -85.01 -0.56 12.81
N GLY A 94 -85.90 -0.36 13.79
CA GLY A 94 -86.71 -1.44 14.39
C GLY A 94 -86.06 -2.16 15.56
N PHE A 95 -84.87 -1.71 15.99
CA PHE A 95 -84.22 -2.24 17.18
C PHE A 95 -84.93 -1.77 18.47
N THR A 96 -84.94 -2.60 19.51
CA THR A 96 -85.50 -2.24 20.81
C THR A 96 -84.44 -1.59 21.71
N ASP A 97 -84.66 -0.33 22.09
CA ASP A 97 -83.76 0.40 22.99
C ASP A 97 -83.53 -0.36 24.30
N GLY A 98 -82.26 -0.50 24.70
CA GLY A 98 -81.85 -1.20 25.92
C GLY A 98 -81.87 -2.74 25.85
N ALA A 99 -82.29 -3.35 24.74
CA ALA A 99 -82.18 -4.80 24.57
C ALA A 99 -80.73 -5.26 24.32
N ALA A 100 -80.37 -6.43 24.83
CA ALA A 100 -79.08 -7.06 24.54
C ALA A 100 -79.06 -7.63 23.11
N VAL A 101 -78.73 -6.78 22.14
CA VAL A 101 -78.66 -7.17 20.73
C VAL A 101 -77.27 -7.73 20.39
N SER A 102 -77.25 -8.91 19.78
CA SER A 102 -76.00 -9.56 19.36
C SER A 102 -75.44 -8.96 18.06
N VAL A 103 -74.19 -8.52 18.12
CA VAL A 103 -73.37 -8.18 16.94
C VAL A 103 -72.59 -9.42 16.53
N THR A 104 -72.82 -9.90 15.32
CA THR A 104 -72.14 -11.07 14.76
C THR A 104 -71.15 -10.62 13.69
N ILE A 105 -69.87 -10.85 13.94
CA ILE A 105 -68.78 -10.62 12.97
C ILE A 105 -68.41 -11.98 12.37
N SER A 106 -68.55 -12.13 11.06
CA SER A 106 -68.36 -13.41 10.37
C SER A 106 -67.69 -13.26 9.01
N GLY A 107 -67.00 -14.32 8.57
CA GLY A 107 -66.13 -14.30 7.40
C GLY A 107 -64.74 -13.74 7.72
N GLY A 108 -64.03 -13.29 6.69
CA GLY A 108 -62.69 -12.70 6.84
C GLY A 108 -61.54 -13.68 7.12
N GLY A 109 -61.82 -14.99 7.19
CA GLY A 109 -60.80 -16.04 7.37
C GLY A 109 -60.26 -16.21 8.80
N ALA A 110 -60.89 -15.59 9.80
CA ALA A 110 -60.42 -15.56 11.18
C ALA A 110 -60.25 -16.93 11.84
N THR A 111 -59.20 -17.06 12.65
CA THR A 111 -58.97 -18.18 13.58
C THR A 111 -59.59 -17.93 14.94
N GLU A 112 -59.63 -16.67 15.38
CA GLU A 112 -60.40 -16.20 16.54
C GLU A 112 -61.30 -15.05 16.08
N SER A 113 -62.62 -15.20 16.19
CA SER A 113 -63.55 -14.15 15.77
C SER A 113 -63.44 -12.91 16.66
N ALA A 114 -63.55 -11.74 16.05
CA ALA A 114 -63.72 -10.48 16.73
C ALA A 114 -65.06 -10.43 17.50
N GLU A 115 -65.06 -9.74 18.63
CA GLU A 115 -66.23 -9.51 19.48
C GLU A 115 -66.52 -8.01 19.54
N ALA A 116 -67.79 -7.62 19.41
CA ALA A 116 -68.21 -6.23 19.51
C ALA A 116 -69.60 -6.10 20.13
N THR A 117 -69.91 -4.91 20.63
CA THR A 117 -71.22 -4.55 21.20
C THR A 117 -71.80 -3.34 20.47
N ALA A 118 -73.13 -3.26 20.38
CA ALA A 118 -73.84 -2.13 19.75
C ALA A 118 -74.46 -1.21 20.81
N GLU A 119 -74.33 0.10 20.63
CA GLU A 119 -75.09 1.14 21.32
C GLU A 119 -76.31 1.49 20.45
N ILE A 120 -77.51 1.32 21.01
CA ILE A 120 -78.79 1.55 20.32
C ILE A 120 -79.49 2.71 21.01
N VAL A 121 -79.93 3.71 20.23
CA VAL A 121 -80.60 4.91 20.73
C VAL A 121 -81.69 5.31 19.74
N GLY A 122 -82.94 5.40 20.19
CA GLY A 122 -84.07 5.77 19.34
C GLY A 122 -84.41 4.71 18.28
N GLY A 123 -84.12 3.43 18.56
CA GLY A 123 -84.41 2.29 17.70
C GLY A 123 -83.46 2.08 16.52
N ALA A 124 -82.30 2.73 16.53
CA ALA A 124 -81.24 2.60 15.53
C ALA A 124 -79.86 2.36 16.18
N VAL A 125 -78.97 1.64 15.49
CA VAL A 125 -77.58 1.43 15.92
C VAL A 125 -76.78 2.71 15.73
N LYS A 126 -76.38 3.32 16.85
CA LYS A 126 -75.64 4.60 16.86
C LYS A 126 -74.13 4.41 16.83
N LYS A 127 -73.62 3.33 17.45
CA LYS A 127 -72.19 3.02 17.52
C LYS A 127 -71.99 1.52 17.69
N ILE A 128 -70.92 0.98 17.12
CA ILE A 128 -70.39 -0.33 17.48
C ILE A 128 -69.06 -0.13 18.20
N THR A 129 -68.89 -0.79 19.35
CA THR A 129 -67.67 -0.79 20.15
C THR A 129 -67.03 -2.17 20.06
N LEU A 130 -65.85 -2.22 19.44
CA LEU A 130 -65.05 -3.44 19.36
C LEU A 130 -64.52 -3.81 20.75
N THR A 131 -64.84 -5.01 21.22
CA THR A 131 -64.40 -5.54 22.52
C THR A 131 -63.16 -6.42 22.37
N LYS A 132 -63.04 -7.17 21.27
CA LYS A 132 -61.84 -7.91 20.86
C LYS A 132 -61.69 -7.84 19.34
N GLY A 133 -60.47 -7.56 18.85
CA GLY A 133 -60.17 -7.53 17.42
C GLY A 133 -60.11 -8.90 16.73
N GLY A 134 -60.13 -9.99 17.50
CA GLY A 134 -59.92 -11.35 16.99
C GLY A 134 -58.54 -11.54 16.36
N LYS A 135 -58.35 -12.67 15.67
CA LYS A 135 -57.09 -13.07 15.05
C LYS A 135 -57.28 -13.83 13.73
N GLY A 136 -56.24 -13.81 12.90
CA GLY A 136 -56.17 -14.58 11.66
C GLY A 136 -56.93 -13.97 10.48
N TYR A 137 -57.37 -12.70 10.58
CA TYR A 137 -58.11 -12.06 9.49
C TYR A 137 -57.24 -11.89 8.24
N THR A 138 -57.65 -12.53 7.14
CA THR A 138 -57.03 -12.46 5.81
C THR A 138 -57.80 -11.58 4.83
N SER A 139 -59.02 -11.17 5.21
CA SER A 139 -59.88 -10.24 4.46
C SER A 139 -60.90 -9.60 5.40
N ALA A 140 -61.48 -8.47 5.01
CA ALA A 140 -62.44 -7.75 5.86
C ALA A 140 -63.71 -8.61 6.13
N PRO A 141 -64.11 -8.82 7.40
CA PRO A 141 -65.30 -9.58 7.72
C PRO A 141 -66.59 -8.79 7.49
N SER A 142 -67.69 -9.54 7.37
CA SER A 142 -69.04 -8.98 7.42
C SER A 142 -69.46 -8.73 8.87
N VAL A 143 -70.16 -7.61 9.11
CA VAL A 143 -70.74 -7.25 10.40
C VAL A 143 -72.25 -7.25 10.27
N SER A 144 -72.92 -8.05 11.10
CA SER A 144 -74.38 -8.19 11.12
C SER A 144 -74.92 -8.04 12.54
N ILE A 145 -76.21 -7.71 12.65
CA ILE A 145 -76.88 -7.47 13.92
C ILE A 145 -78.28 -8.06 13.88
N SER A 146 -78.74 -8.63 15.00
CA SER A 146 -80.07 -9.27 15.09
C SER A 146 -81.18 -8.27 15.48
N GLY A 147 -82.45 -8.59 15.20
CA GLY A 147 -83.60 -7.86 15.75
C GLY A 147 -84.00 -6.53 15.10
N GLY A 148 -83.46 -6.18 13.93
CA GLY A 148 -83.86 -4.97 13.18
C GLY A 148 -83.60 -5.10 11.68
N SER A 149 -83.76 -4.02 10.93
CA SER A 149 -83.59 -4.00 9.46
C SER A 149 -82.81 -2.78 8.97
N GLY A 150 -82.24 -2.85 7.77
CA GLY A 150 -81.54 -1.72 7.12
C GLY A 150 -80.19 -1.32 7.75
N PHE A 151 -79.64 -2.11 8.67
CA PHE A 151 -78.31 -1.89 9.22
C PHE A 151 -77.20 -2.20 8.19
N SER A 152 -76.16 -1.37 8.14
CA SER A 152 -74.92 -1.67 7.41
C SER A 152 -73.69 -1.09 8.10
N ALA A 153 -72.60 -1.85 8.12
CA ALA A 153 -71.31 -1.44 8.64
C ALA A 153 -70.17 -2.12 7.88
N THR A 154 -69.00 -1.49 7.88
CA THR A 154 -67.75 -2.04 7.33
C THR A 154 -66.72 -2.25 8.43
N ALA A 155 -66.07 -3.41 8.43
CA ALA A 155 -64.94 -3.70 9.31
C ALA A 155 -63.64 -3.27 8.64
N SER A 156 -62.82 -2.49 9.34
CA SER A 156 -61.43 -2.22 8.98
C SER A 156 -60.54 -3.23 9.69
N ILE A 157 -59.58 -3.79 8.97
CA ILE A 157 -58.66 -4.80 9.48
C ILE A 157 -57.21 -4.42 9.23
N VAL A 158 -56.30 -4.98 10.03
CA VAL A 158 -54.94 -5.30 9.60
C VAL A 158 -55.00 -6.72 9.04
N GLU A 159 -54.48 -6.94 7.84
CA GLU A 159 -54.42 -8.26 7.22
C GLU A 159 -53.27 -9.11 7.80
N ALA A 160 -53.51 -10.41 7.95
CA ALA A 160 -52.50 -11.34 8.42
C ALA A 160 -51.37 -11.49 7.39
N LYS A 161 -50.13 -11.16 7.79
CA LYS A 161 -48.92 -11.36 6.97
C LYS A 161 -48.04 -12.43 7.61
N ALA A 162 -47.69 -13.45 6.83
CA ALA A 162 -46.74 -14.48 7.26
C ALA A 162 -45.33 -13.90 7.47
N ALA A 163 -44.57 -14.47 8.41
CA ALA A 163 -43.19 -14.08 8.65
C ALA A 163 -42.34 -14.32 7.39
N GLN A 164 -41.48 -13.36 7.05
CA GLN A 164 -40.53 -13.49 5.93
C GLN A 164 -39.12 -13.67 6.52
N PRO A 165 -38.42 -14.79 6.22
CA PRO A 165 -37.06 -15.01 6.70
C PRO A 165 -36.12 -13.94 6.15
N ALA A 166 -35.07 -13.61 6.92
CA ALA A 166 -33.98 -12.76 6.42
C ALA A 166 -33.35 -13.42 5.19
N GLN A 167 -33.12 -12.63 4.15
CA GLN A 167 -32.55 -13.12 2.90
C GLN A 167 -31.09 -12.70 2.79
N PHE A 168 -30.23 -13.68 2.54
CA PHE A 168 -28.80 -13.48 2.31
C PHE A 168 -28.49 -13.83 0.86
N ALA A 169 -27.73 -12.97 0.18
CA ALA A 169 -27.18 -13.23 -1.14
C ALA A 169 -25.64 -13.35 -1.03
N GLU A 170 -25.04 -14.24 -1.82
CA GLU A 170 -23.60 -14.22 -2.00
C GLU A 170 -23.22 -13.02 -2.88
N MET A 171 -22.36 -12.15 -2.37
CA MET A 171 -21.84 -10.99 -3.07
C MET A 171 -20.44 -11.28 -3.58
N LYS A 172 -20.17 -10.87 -4.82
CA LYS A 172 -18.84 -10.82 -5.42
C LYS A 172 -18.28 -9.41 -5.25
N LEU A 173 -17.03 -9.30 -4.82
CA LEU A 173 -16.25 -8.06 -4.82
C LEU A 173 -15.00 -8.27 -5.68
N GLU A 174 -14.82 -7.46 -6.71
CA GLU A 174 -13.63 -7.47 -7.57
C GLU A 174 -12.73 -6.27 -7.24
N VAL A 175 -11.50 -6.55 -6.81
CA VAL A 175 -10.52 -5.53 -6.39
C VAL A 175 -9.21 -5.71 -7.19
N PRO A 176 -8.66 -4.66 -7.83
CA PRO A 176 -7.35 -4.74 -8.49
C PRO A 176 -6.25 -5.12 -7.49
N ILE A 177 -5.39 -6.08 -7.83
CA ILE A 177 -4.36 -6.56 -6.89
C ILE A 177 -3.35 -5.49 -6.48
N LEU A 178 -3.16 -4.45 -7.31
CA LEU A 178 -2.27 -3.31 -7.03
C LEU A 178 -2.70 -2.47 -5.82
N THR A 179 -3.99 -2.38 -5.50
CA THR A 179 -4.45 -1.57 -4.34
C THR A 179 -4.22 -2.28 -3.00
N MET A 180 -3.93 -3.59 -3.03
CA MET A 180 -3.70 -4.44 -1.85
C MET A 180 -2.23 -4.74 -1.58
N LEU A 181 -1.30 -4.23 -2.41
CA LEU A 181 0.09 -4.63 -2.43
C LEU A 181 1.03 -3.43 -2.19
N PRO A 182 1.99 -3.50 -1.25
CA PRO A 182 2.96 -2.43 -1.07
C PRO A 182 3.88 -2.34 -2.29
N ILE A 183 3.82 -1.22 -3.00
CA ILE A 183 4.67 -0.94 -4.17
C ILE A 183 6.01 -0.36 -3.68
N PRO A 184 7.15 -0.98 -4.00
CA PRO A 184 8.46 -0.43 -3.65
C PRO A 184 8.73 0.84 -4.46
N PHE A 185 9.20 1.90 -3.80
CA PHE A 185 9.52 3.18 -4.44
C PHE A 185 10.78 3.76 -3.79
N ILE A 186 11.93 3.35 -4.33
CA ILE A 186 13.24 3.71 -3.81
C ILE A 186 13.77 4.93 -4.58
N ARG A 187 14.10 6.01 -3.88
CA ARG A 187 14.76 7.20 -4.44
C ARG A 187 16.12 7.40 -3.77
N ILE A 188 17.12 7.82 -4.54
CA ILE A 188 18.36 8.36 -3.96
C ILE A 188 18.03 9.76 -3.44
N GLU A 189 18.06 9.92 -2.11
CA GLU A 189 17.81 11.18 -1.40
C GLU A 189 19.05 12.08 -1.45
N GLU A 190 20.22 11.49 -1.19
CA GLU A 190 21.49 12.20 -1.10
C GLU A 190 22.63 11.38 -1.73
N THR A 191 23.59 12.07 -2.32
CA THR A 191 24.90 11.49 -2.63
C THR A 191 26.00 12.46 -2.21
N THR A 192 26.86 12.01 -1.31
CA THR A 192 28.02 12.75 -0.82
C THR A 192 29.27 12.18 -1.49
N ILE A 193 30.15 13.06 -2.01
CA ILE A 193 31.40 12.67 -2.66
C ILE A 193 32.54 13.33 -1.90
N ASP A 194 33.27 12.53 -1.13
CA ASP A 194 34.40 13.00 -0.32
C ASP A 194 35.71 12.80 -1.10
N PHE A 195 36.29 13.91 -1.57
CA PHE A 195 37.58 13.91 -2.26
C PHE A 195 38.70 14.37 -1.31
N ASN A 196 39.63 13.47 -1.02
CA ASN A 196 40.79 13.72 -0.17
C ASN A 196 42.08 13.65 -0.99
N ALA A 197 42.86 14.73 -1.01
CA ALA A 197 44.16 14.80 -1.68
C ALA A 197 45.26 15.12 -0.66
N LYS A 198 46.26 14.24 -0.57
CA LYS A 198 47.47 14.45 0.23
C LYS A 198 48.69 14.53 -0.68
N ILE A 199 49.41 15.65 -0.58
CA ILE A 199 50.66 15.89 -1.30
C ILE A 199 51.77 15.96 -0.24
N ASN A 200 52.67 14.97 -0.24
CA ASN A 200 53.88 15.00 0.56
C ASN A 200 55.06 15.34 -0.36
N SER A 201 55.75 16.45 -0.07
CA SER A 201 57.04 16.77 -0.69
C SER A 201 58.14 16.52 0.33
N VAL A 202 59.12 15.69 -0.01
CA VAL A 202 60.29 15.44 0.83
C VAL A 202 61.55 15.76 0.04
N GLU A 203 62.35 16.69 0.58
CA GLU A 203 63.70 16.98 0.10
C GLU A 203 64.69 16.07 0.82
N GLU A 204 65.18 15.02 0.14
CA GLU A 204 66.17 14.11 0.70
C GLU A 204 67.59 14.59 0.39
N SER A 205 68.35 14.97 1.43
CA SER A 205 69.78 15.25 1.34
C SER A 205 70.57 14.16 2.07
N LYS A 206 71.18 13.23 1.32
CA LYS A 206 71.93 12.10 1.87
C LYS A 206 73.40 12.20 1.50
N THR A 207 74.27 12.29 2.52
CA THR A 207 75.73 12.41 2.34
C THR A 207 76.42 11.12 2.82
N ASP A 208 76.57 10.14 1.92
CA ASP A 208 77.25 8.88 2.22
C ASP A 208 78.77 9.02 2.01
N SER A 209 79.53 9.25 3.08
CA SER A 209 81.00 9.30 3.07
C SER A 209 81.58 7.93 3.45
N THR A 210 82.01 7.13 2.47
CA THR A 210 82.65 5.82 2.73
C THR A 210 84.12 5.84 2.31
N LEU A 211 85.00 5.56 3.27
CA LEU A 211 86.44 5.42 3.07
C LEU A 211 86.74 3.97 2.66
N LYS A 212 86.98 3.71 1.38
CA LYS A 212 87.43 2.39 0.90
C LYS A 212 88.94 2.30 0.89
N ILE A 213 89.48 1.25 1.48
CA ILE A 213 90.90 0.89 1.45
C ILE A 213 90.98 -0.44 0.69
N ASP A 214 91.38 -0.38 -0.58
CA ASP A 214 91.70 -1.57 -1.37
C ASP A 214 93.10 -2.06 -1.03
N ALA A 215 93.20 -3.33 -0.62
CA ALA A 215 94.46 -4.02 -0.35
C ALA A 215 94.53 -5.31 -1.17
N SER A 216 94.93 -5.20 -2.44
CA SER A 216 95.24 -6.35 -3.29
C SER A 216 96.56 -6.99 -2.86
N LEU A 217 96.50 -8.19 -2.26
CA LEU A 217 97.67 -8.93 -1.78
C LEU A 217 97.98 -10.15 -2.67
N ASP A 218 98.47 -9.89 -3.88
CA ASP A 218 98.97 -10.95 -4.79
C ASP A 218 100.48 -11.16 -4.61
N ALA A 219 100.87 -12.11 -3.75
CA ALA A 219 102.19 -12.75 -3.79
C ALA A 219 102.26 -13.99 -2.87
N THR A 220 102.21 -15.20 -3.45
CA THR A 220 102.83 -16.39 -2.83
C THR A 220 104.10 -16.73 -3.60
N VAL A 221 105.25 -16.30 -3.09
CA VAL A 221 106.58 -16.71 -3.60
C VAL A 221 107.30 -17.45 -2.48
N LYS A 222 107.76 -18.67 -2.76
CA LYS A 222 108.47 -19.51 -1.78
C LYS A 222 109.90 -18.99 -1.52
N TYR A 223 110.14 -18.60 -0.27
CA TYR A 223 111.42 -18.29 0.40
C TYR A 223 112.51 -19.39 0.27
N PRO A 224 113.76 -19.18 0.78
CA PRO A 224 114.63 -17.99 0.88
C PRO A 224 116.02 -18.35 0.24
N PRO A 225 117.22 -17.89 0.69
CA PRO A 225 117.68 -16.68 1.42
C PRO A 225 118.66 -15.86 0.52
N LEU A 226 119.58 -14.96 0.94
CA LEU A 226 120.03 -14.40 2.24
C LEU A 226 120.49 -12.92 2.02
N PHE A 227 120.94 -12.22 3.07
CA PHE A 227 121.58 -10.88 3.04
C PHE A 227 120.81 -9.81 2.24
N SER A 228 119.65 -9.44 2.76
CA SER A 228 118.86 -8.31 2.32
C SER A 228 119.35 -6.97 2.91
N ILE A 229 119.43 -5.95 2.05
CA ILE A 229 119.32 -4.53 2.45
C ILE A 229 118.28 -3.91 1.51
N ALA A 230 117.08 -3.63 2.02
CA ALA A 230 115.96 -3.14 1.23
C ALA A 230 115.63 -1.68 1.59
N SER A 231 115.84 -0.76 0.65
CA SER A 231 115.39 0.62 0.74
C SER A 231 113.93 0.74 0.29
N VAL A 232 113.02 1.04 1.22
CA VAL A 232 111.58 1.13 0.97
C VAL A 232 111.20 2.57 0.60
N ASN A 233 110.74 2.78 -0.65
CA ASN A 233 110.12 4.04 -1.05
C ASN A 233 108.65 4.07 -0.60
N LEU A 234 108.35 4.87 0.43
CA LEU A 234 106.99 5.09 0.92
C LEU A 234 106.21 6.04 -0.01
N LYS A 235 105.23 5.51 -0.76
CA LYS A 235 104.21 6.33 -1.43
C LYS A 235 102.95 6.40 -0.57
N VAL A 236 102.65 7.59 -0.06
CA VAL A 236 101.34 7.92 0.51
C VAL A 236 100.53 8.67 -0.55
N SER A 237 99.37 8.15 -0.92
CA SER A 237 98.40 8.85 -1.77
C SER A 237 97.05 8.89 -1.06
N THR A 238 96.63 10.07 -0.62
CA THR A 238 95.27 10.34 -0.17
C THR A 238 94.49 10.96 -1.33
N SER A 239 93.25 10.50 -1.55
CA SER A 239 92.32 11.15 -2.49
C SER A 239 90.94 11.24 -1.86
N TYR A 240 90.36 12.45 -1.90
CA TYR A 240 89.01 12.75 -1.44
C TYR A 240 88.09 12.74 -2.66
N GLN A 241 87.12 11.83 -2.72
CA GLN A 241 86.11 11.79 -3.78
C GLN A 241 84.72 11.99 -3.19
N LYS A 242 84.18 13.20 -3.33
CA LYS A 242 82.85 13.58 -2.87
C LYS A 242 81.84 13.39 -3.99
N ASN A 243 81.04 12.33 -3.95
CA ASN A 243 79.93 12.13 -4.87
C ASN A 243 78.65 12.71 -4.24
N THR A 244 77.98 13.64 -4.91
CA THR A 244 76.76 14.31 -4.39
C THR A 244 75.57 13.97 -5.27
N GLN A 245 74.54 13.34 -4.70
CA GLN A 245 73.25 13.14 -5.37
C GLN A 245 72.18 13.95 -4.63
N SER A 246 71.40 14.71 -5.40
CA SER A 246 70.28 15.52 -4.91
C SER A 246 69.01 15.05 -5.61
N GLY A 247 67.96 14.77 -4.85
CA GLY A 247 66.70 14.24 -5.36
C GLY A 247 65.52 14.82 -4.59
N SER A 248 64.47 15.19 -5.33
CA SER A 248 63.18 15.61 -4.76
C SER A 248 62.17 14.49 -5.00
N LYS A 249 61.58 13.96 -3.92
CA LYS A 249 60.55 12.92 -4.00
C LYS A 249 59.20 13.50 -3.61
N VAL A 250 58.26 13.47 -4.57
CA VAL A 250 56.88 13.97 -4.39
C VAL A 250 55.94 12.77 -4.35
N ASP A 251 55.63 12.31 -3.14
CA ASP A 251 54.68 11.23 -2.90
C ASP A 251 53.25 11.82 -2.90
N ARG A 252 52.45 11.41 -3.89
CA ARG A 252 51.07 11.86 -4.09
C ARG A 252 50.10 10.75 -3.65
N THR A 253 49.05 11.09 -2.92
CA THR A 253 47.99 10.14 -2.57
C THR A 253 46.63 10.81 -2.71
N TYR A 254 45.80 10.25 -3.57
CA TYR A 254 44.41 10.67 -3.78
C TYR A 254 43.48 9.56 -3.32
N SER A 255 42.44 9.89 -2.54
CA SER A 255 41.39 8.96 -2.17
C SER A 255 40.01 9.62 -2.32
N MET A 256 39.06 8.86 -2.84
CA MET A 256 37.69 9.31 -3.06
C MET A 256 36.73 8.30 -2.42
N ALA A 257 35.81 8.78 -1.59
CA ALA A 257 34.69 8.00 -1.08
C ALA A 257 33.39 8.54 -1.66
N VAL A 258 32.46 7.65 -2.02
CA VAL A 258 31.14 8.01 -2.53
C VAL A 258 30.11 7.36 -1.61
N HIS A 259 29.35 8.19 -0.91
CA HIS A 259 28.29 7.77 -0.01
C HIS A 259 26.94 8.02 -0.68
N ILE A 260 26.13 6.99 -0.85
CA ILE A 260 24.80 7.08 -1.47
C ILE A 260 23.75 6.73 -0.41
N ARG A 261 22.82 7.65 -0.16
CA ARG A 261 21.68 7.44 0.74
C ARG A 261 20.42 7.27 -0.11
N ALA A 262 19.95 6.03 -0.20
CA ALA A 262 18.68 5.69 -0.80
C ALA A 262 17.62 5.45 0.27
N VAL A 263 16.41 5.98 0.05
CA VAL A 263 15.26 5.83 0.96
C VAL A 263 14.06 5.30 0.19
N GLN A 264 13.15 4.66 0.93
CA GLN A 264 11.78 4.47 0.46
C GLN A 264 11.08 5.83 0.55
N ASP A 265 10.59 6.33 -0.58
CA ASP A 265 9.98 7.64 -0.76
C ASP A 265 8.46 7.49 -0.96
N GLU A 266 7.72 8.60 -0.90
CA GLU A 266 6.28 8.59 -1.19
C GLU A 266 6.04 8.44 -2.70
N MET A 267 4.95 7.79 -3.10
CA MET A 267 4.64 7.58 -4.52
C MET A 267 4.43 8.93 -5.24
N PRO A 268 4.86 9.07 -6.50
CA PRO A 268 4.58 10.27 -7.28
C PRO A 268 3.06 10.46 -7.45
N ALA A 269 2.57 11.69 -7.27
CA ALA A 269 1.13 12.02 -7.32
C ALA A 269 0.40 11.61 -8.61
N GLY A 270 1.12 11.37 -9.72
CA GLY A 270 0.54 10.79 -10.94
C GLY A 270 0.20 9.30 -10.80
N MET A 271 1.03 8.53 -10.10
CA MET A 271 0.81 7.11 -9.81
C MET A 271 -0.31 6.93 -8.78
N GLU A 272 -0.33 7.77 -7.74
CA GLU A 272 -1.39 7.81 -6.73
C GLU A 272 -2.78 8.00 -7.38
N LYS A 273 -2.91 8.95 -8.33
CA LYS A 273 -4.16 9.15 -9.09
C LYS A 273 -4.59 7.94 -9.90
N ILE A 274 -3.65 7.20 -10.49
CA ILE A 274 -3.95 5.97 -11.25
C ILE A 274 -4.45 4.87 -10.29
N LEU A 275 -3.84 4.74 -9.11
CA LEU A 275 -4.28 3.80 -8.09
C LEU A 275 -5.65 4.16 -7.51
N GLY A 276 -5.94 5.46 -7.30
CA GLY A 276 -7.27 5.93 -6.91
C GLY A 276 -8.34 5.63 -7.96
N ILE A 277 -8.05 5.82 -9.26
CA ILE A 277 -8.98 5.44 -10.34
C ILE A 277 -9.21 3.91 -10.39
N LEU A 278 -8.20 3.11 -10.02
CA LEU A 278 -8.33 1.66 -9.89
C LEU A 278 -9.14 1.27 -8.63
N GLU A 279 -9.06 2.03 -7.54
CA GLU A 279 -9.89 1.85 -6.35
C GLU A 279 -11.36 2.20 -6.62
N ASP A 280 -11.63 3.31 -7.32
CA ASP A 280 -12.98 3.67 -7.81
C ASP A 280 -13.57 2.62 -8.76
N ALA A 281 -12.73 1.79 -9.39
CA ALA A 281 -13.16 0.69 -10.26
C ALA A 281 -13.59 -0.58 -9.51
N ILE A 282 -13.50 -0.62 -8.16
CA ILE A 282 -13.95 -1.74 -7.33
C ILE A 282 -15.46 -1.95 -7.49
N LYS A 283 -15.85 -3.16 -7.90
CA LYS A 283 -17.26 -3.53 -8.15
C LYS A 283 -17.73 -4.56 -7.14
N SER A 284 -18.83 -4.23 -6.44
CA SER A 284 -19.62 -5.19 -5.66
C SER A 284 -20.90 -5.52 -6.42
N GLN A 285 -21.14 -6.80 -6.70
CA GLN A 285 -22.31 -7.29 -7.44
C GLN A 285 -22.81 -8.61 -6.81
N PRO A 286 -24.11 -8.92 -6.86
CA PRO A 286 -24.59 -10.23 -6.47
C PRO A 286 -24.00 -11.31 -7.40
N VAL A 287 -23.64 -12.45 -6.83
CA VAL A 287 -23.26 -13.64 -7.60
C VAL A 287 -24.50 -14.14 -8.35
N LYS A 288 -24.35 -14.34 -9.67
CA LYS A 288 -25.35 -14.96 -10.54
C LYS A 288 -25.28 -16.47 -10.47
#